data_AF-A0A7Y0Q2J2-F1
#
_entry.id   AF-A0A7Y0Q2J2-F1
#
_cell.length_a   1.000
_cell.length_b   1.000
_cell.length_c   1.000
_cell.angle_alpha   90.00
_cell.angle_beta   90.00
_cell.angle_gamma   90.00
#
_symmetry.space_group_name_H-M   'P 1'
#
loop_
_entity.id
_entity.type
_entity.pdbx_description
1 polymer ?
#
loop_
_entity_poly.entity_id
_entity_poly.type
_entity_poly.pdbx_seq_one_letter_code
_entity_poly.pdbx_strand_id
1 'polypeptide(L)' 'MAQAASVEELVSQTKSKYALVVAAARRGRAIMDGYQPLVQVNATKPVTIALEEIQRGLVSVEVPPSGIK' A
#
# COMPACT_ATOMS: atom_id res chain seq x y z
N MET A 1 3.11 16.62 12.12
CA MET A 1 4.06 15.50 11.97
C MET A 1 3.32 14.34 11.31
N ALA A 2 3.31 14.28 9.97
CA ALA A 2 2.82 13.09 9.28
C ALA A 2 3.93 12.04 9.42
N GLN A 3 3.82 11.24 10.48
CA GLN A 3 4.74 10.12 10.69
C GLN A 3 4.44 9.14 9.56
N ALA A 4 5.28 9.13 8.54
CA ALA A 4 5.32 8.03 7.59
C ALA A 4 5.53 6.78 8.42
N ALA A 5 4.50 5.92 8.50
CA ALA A 5 4.65 4.56 8.97
C ALA A 5 5.93 3.99 8.36
N SER A 6 6.84 3.49 9.19
CA SER A 6 8.08 2.97 8.63
C SER A 6 7.69 1.80 7.73
N VAL A 7 8.23 1.76 6.52
CA VAL A 7 7.94 0.68 5.54
C VAL A 7 8.16 -0.70 6.19
N GLU A 8 9.04 -0.76 7.19
CA GLU A 8 9.33 -1.93 8.03
C GLU A 8 8.10 -2.46 8.80
N GLU A 9 7.26 -1.58 9.35
CA GLU A 9 6.04 -1.97 10.07
C GLU A 9 4.99 -2.55 9.12
N LEU A 10 4.85 -1.93 7.95
CA LEU A 10 3.98 -2.43 6.89
C LEU A 10 4.44 -3.80 6.39
N VAL A 11 5.75 -3.99 6.17
CA VAL A 11 6.33 -5.29 5.77
C VAL A 11 6.09 -6.36 6.84
N SER A 12 6.08 -6.01 8.13
CA SER A 12 5.72 -6.95 9.20
C SER A 12 4.27 -7.43 9.08
N GLN A 13 3.35 -6.55 8.71
CA GLN A 13 1.93 -6.88 8.53
C GLN A 13 1.68 -7.67 7.23
N THR A 14 2.31 -7.27 6.14
CA THR A 14 2.22 -7.90 4.83
C THR A 14 3.44 -8.81 4.65
N LYS A 15 3.29 -10.09 5.01
CA LYS A 15 4.31 -11.16 5.05
C LYS A 15 5.26 -11.31 3.83
N SER A 16 5.14 -10.46 2.82
CA SER A 16 6.04 -10.33 1.67
C SER A 16 6.28 -8.86 1.31
N LYS A 17 7.54 -8.42 1.39
CA LYS A 17 7.97 -7.08 0.96
C LYS A 17 7.66 -6.81 -0.52
N TYR A 18 7.82 -7.82 -1.38
CA TYR A 18 7.52 -7.69 -2.80
C TYR A 18 6.04 -7.46 -3.06
N ALA A 19 5.17 -8.21 -2.37
CA ALA A 19 3.72 -8.05 -2.52
C ALA A 19 3.28 -6.65 -2.06
N LEU A 20 3.83 -6.15 -0.95
CA LEU A 20 3.57 -4.78 -0.47
C LEU A 20 3.90 -3.73 -1.52
N VAL A 21 5.11 -3.81 -2.11
CA VAL A 21 5.56 -2.84 -3.13
C VAL A 21 4.65 -2.89 -4.37
N VAL A 22 4.30 -4.08 -4.84
CA VAL A 22 3.42 -4.24 -6.00
C VAL A 22 2.01 -3.71 -5.70
N ALA A 23 1.45 -4.02 -4.54
CA ALA A 23 0.14 -3.53 -4.13
C ALA A 23 0.11 -1.99 -4.00
N ALA A 24 1.11 -1.41 -3.34
CA ALA A 24 1.25 0.04 -3.19
C ALA A 24 1.43 0.73 -4.56
N ALA A 25 2.21 0.16 -5.47
CA ALA A 25 2.40 0.70 -6.81
C ALA A 25 1.13 0.61 -7.67
N ARG A 26 0.41 -0.52 -7.60
CA ARG A 26 -0.86 -0.74 -8.30
C ARG A 26 -1.90 0.26 -7.82
N ARG A 27 -2.02 0.44 -6.49
CA ARG A 27 -2.97 1.38 -5.89
C ARG A 27 -2.58 2.84 -6.14
N GLY A 28 -1.30 3.17 -6.03
CA GLY A 28 -0.80 4.50 -6.37
C GLY A 28 -1.11 4.89 -7.81
N ARG A 29 -1.01 3.96 -8.77
CA ARG A 29 -1.45 4.17 -10.16
C ARG A 29 -2.94 4.46 -10.27
N ALA A 30 -3.79 3.69 -9.58
CA ALA A 30 -5.23 3.97 -9.59
C ALA A 30 -5.54 5.40 -9.08
N ILE A 31 -4.86 5.85 -8.03
CA ILE A 31 -5.02 7.23 -7.53
C ILE A 31 -4.58 8.25 -8.58
N MET A 32 -3.50 7.98 -9.32
CA MET A 32 -3.07 8.83 -10.45
C MET A 32 -4.08 8.84 -11.60
N ASP A 33 -4.75 7.72 -11.85
CA ASP A 33 -5.80 7.57 -12.87
C ASP A 33 -7.13 8.24 -12.46
N GLY A 34 -7.17 8.91 -11.29
CA GLY A 34 -8.33 9.67 -10.81
C GLY A 34 -9.22 8.94 -9.82
N TYR A 35 -8.84 7.73 -9.38
CA TYR A 35 -9.58 7.04 -8.33
C TYR A 35 -9.41 7.77 -7.00
N GLN A 36 -10.52 7.90 -6.27
CA GLN A 36 -10.50 8.59 -4.99
C GLN A 36 -9.69 7.80 -3.94
N PRO A 37 -8.84 8.49 -3.16
CA PRO A 37 -8.28 7.94 -1.94
C PRO A 37 -9.38 7.47 -0.97
N LEU A 38 -9.18 6.29 -0.37
CA LEU A 38 -10.03 5.74 0.69
C LEU A 38 -9.69 6.36 2.05
N VAL A 39 -8.58 7.09 2.13
CA VAL A 39 -8.10 7.75 3.33
C VAL A 39 -7.91 9.24 3.06
N GLN A 40 -8.43 10.07 3.95
CA GLN A 40 -8.11 11.49 3.98
C GLN A 40 -6.76 11.69 4.67
N VAL A 41 -5.73 11.98 3.88
CA VAL A 41 -4.38 12.27 4.35
C VAL A 41 -3.86 13.55 3.71
N ASN A 42 -2.96 14.23 4.41
CA ASN A 42 -2.25 15.40 3.87
C ASN A 42 -1.15 15.03 2.86
N ALA A 43 -1.05 13.76 2.49
CA ALA A 43 -0.07 13.28 1.52
C ALA A 43 -0.55 13.59 0.10
N THR A 44 0.31 14.22 -0.70
CA THR A 44 0.05 14.50 -2.12
C THR A 44 0.59 13.42 -3.04
N LYS A 45 1.53 12.59 -2.55
CA LYS A 45 2.15 11.52 -3.33
C LYS A 45 1.22 10.30 -3.38
N PRO A 46 0.79 9.83 -4.56
CA PRO A 46 -0.14 8.72 -4.70
C PRO A 46 0.30 7.43 -4.00
N VAL A 47 1.60 7.11 -4.07
CA VAL A 47 2.16 5.92 -3.40
C VAL A 47 2.14 6.06 -1.88
N THR A 48 2.33 7.26 -1.34
CA THR A 48 2.23 7.51 0.10
C THR A 48 0.79 7.31 0.57
N ILE A 49 -0.18 7.81 -0.18
CA ILE A 49 -1.61 7.57 0.10
C ILE A 49 -1.91 6.06 0.07
N ALA A 50 -1.42 5.34 -0.94
CA ALA A 50 -1.61 3.90 -1.03
C ALA A 50 -1.02 3.12 0.15
N LEU A 51 0.15 3.52 0.66
CA LEU A 51 0.76 2.90 1.84
C LEU A 51 -0.08 3.16 3.11
N GLU A 52 -0.64 4.36 3.26
CA GLU A 52 -1.55 4.70 4.37
C GLU A 52 -2.84 3.86 4.32
N GLU A 53 -3.40 3.67 3.12
CA GLU A 53 -4.57 2.80 2.93
C GLU A 53 -4.26 1.34 3.29
N ILE A 54 -3.08 0.83 2.89
CA ILE A 54 -2.63 -0.52 3.25
C ILE A 54 -2.41 -0.64 4.76
N GLN A 55 -1.79 0.35 5.40
CA GLN A 55 -1.55 0.35 6.84
C GLN A 55 -2.85 0.28 7.64
N ARG A 56 -3.89 0.97 7.16
CA ARG A 56 -5.23 0.98 7.77
C ARG A 56 -6.06 -0.25 7.40
N GLY A 57 -5.52 -1.18 6.60
CA GLY A 57 -6.21 -2.38 6.14
C GLY A 57 -7.31 -2.12 5.12
N LEU A 58 -7.36 -0.92 4.52
CA LEU A 58 -8.36 -0.54 3.51
C LEU A 58 -8.03 -1.12 2.13
N VAL A 59 -6.75 -1.44 1.89
CA VAL A 59 -6.27 -2.06 0.65
C VAL A 59 -5.58 -3.37 1.02
N SER A 60 -6.07 -4.48 0.46
CA SER A 60 -5.48 -5.80 0.67
C SER A 60 -4.25 -6.02 -0.21
N VAL A 61 -3.22 -6.61 0.38
CA VAL A 61 -2.02 -7.05 -0.32
C VAL A 61 -2.16 -8.53 -0.65
N GLU A 62 -2.40 -8.82 -1.93
CA GLU A 62 -2.43 -10.18 -2.44
C GLU A 62 -1.00 -10.71 -2.58
N VAL A 63 -0.68 -11.74 -1.81
CA VAL A 63 0.56 -12.50 -2.00
C VAL A 63 0.21 -13.68 -2.90
N PRO A 64 0.75 -13.78 -4.12
CA PRO A 64 0.49 -14.93 -4.97
C PRO A 64 0.93 -16.20 -4.24
N PRO A 65 0.15 -17.30 -4.31
CA PRO A 65 0.52 -18.55 -3.68
C PRO A 65 1.85 -19.04 -4.26
N SER A 66 2.86 -19.16 -3.40
CA SER A 66 4.14 -19.79 -3.71
C SER A 66 3.90 -21.29 -3.90
N GLY A 67 3.65 -21.72 -5.13
CA GLY A 67 3.43 -23.13 -5.43
C GLY A 67 3.34 -23.43 -6.91
N ILE A 68 4.49 -23.51 -7.59
CA ILE A 68 4.65 -24.52 -8.64
C ILE A 68 4.97 -25.82 -7.91
N LYS A 69 4.04 -26.77 -7.95
CA LYS A 69 4.24 -28.15 -7.52
C LYS A 69 4.33 -29.02 -8.76
#